data_AF-U1MRP0-F1
#
_entry.id   AF-U1MRP0-F1
#
_cell.length_a   1.000
_cell.length_b   1.000
_cell.length_c   1.000
_cell.angle_alpha   90.00
_cell.angle_beta   90.00
_cell.angle_gamma   90.00
#
_symmetry.space_group_name_H-M   'P 1'
#
loop_
_entity.id
_entity.type
_entity.pdbx_description
1 polymer ?
#
loop_
_entity_poly.entity_id
_entity_poly.type
_entity_poly.pdbx_seq_one_letter_code
_entity_poly.pdbx_strand_id
1 'polypeptide(L)'
;MIGVVSSIMGVLGVSLRDLWEPDDALPGAPTYAGGWGPDRTMYRLHEDEIPTHPAFNAFSDNAVFGDERNFVGMRLPTDVVNGDNVWSDRLEVEPGDTVIVRAFYENAAPDNYDSIPTSWLQGATARFYVPAEASEDVSVGVTLSASNAASVWDGATALASEPVRLVPITGSGIIETNAPGLDFDAVSAATGAPFHLGFETNDGVIKPGFEYAGYIVMQFRVEPG
;
A
#
# COMPACT_ATOMS: atom_id res chain seq x y z
N MET A 1 26.68 -50.83 -31.15
CA MET A 1 25.51 -49.98 -31.47
C MET A 1 25.45 -48.91 -30.38
N ILE A 2 25.71 -47.65 -30.74
CA ILE A 2 25.19 -46.37 -30.20
C ILE A 2 25.01 -46.28 -28.66
N GLY A 3 25.57 -45.34 -27.90
CA GLY A 3 26.33 -44.13 -28.20
C GLY A 3 26.31 -43.15 -27.00
N VAL A 4 27.26 -42.20 -27.05
CA VAL A 4 27.23 -40.81 -26.53
C VAL A 4 27.45 -40.55 -25.02
N VAL A 5 28.56 -39.84 -24.79
CA VAL A 5 28.96 -39.07 -23.60
C VAL A 5 28.07 -37.84 -23.45
N SER A 6 27.63 -37.50 -22.23
CA SER A 6 27.12 -36.16 -21.93
C SER A 6 27.55 -35.70 -20.54
N SER A 7 28.40 -34.68 -20.53
CA SER A 7 28.67 -33.76 -19.43
C SER A 7 27.53 -32.73 -19.29
N ILE A 8 27.25 -32.23 -18.09
CA ILE A 8 27.05 -30.79 -17.78
C ILE A 8 26.78 -30.60 -16.28
N MET A 9 27.40 -29.53 -15.74
CA MET A 9 27.24 -28.99 -14.40
C MET A 9 25.80 -28.57 -14.09
N GLY A 10 25.39 -28.70 -12.84
CA GLY A 10 24.15 -28.12 -12.32
C GLY A 10 24.39 -27.62 -10.90
N VAL A 11 24.82 -26.37 -10.79
CA VAL A 11 24.83 -25.58 -9.56
C VAL A 11 23.40 -25.60 -8.99
N LEU A 12 23.24 -26.00 -7.73
CA LEU A 12 22.00 -25.83 -6.97
C LEU A 12 21.77 -24.33 -6.80
N GLY A 13 21.09 -23.72 -7.77
CA GLY A 13 20.50 -22.41 -7.65
C GLY A 13 19.36 -22.51 -6.66
N VAL A 14 19.57 -22.01 -5.45
CA VAL A 14 18.47 -21.65 -4.56
C VAL A 14 17.72 -20.52 -5.28
N SER A 15 16.49 -20.80 -5.68
CA SER A 15 15.60 -19.83 -6.30
C SER A 15 15.20 -18.81 -5.23
N LEU A 16 15.21 -17.51 -5.57
CA LEU A 16 14.71 -16.40 -4.74
C LEU A 16 13.17 -16.45 -4.50
N ARG A 17 12.56 -17.64 -4.61
CA ARG A 17 11.12 -17.88 -4.40
C ARG A 17 10.80 -18.60 -3.08
N ASP A 18 11.82 -18.92 -2.28
CA ASP A 18 11.66 -19.70 -1.04
C ASP A 18 11.67 -18.84 0.25
N LEU A 19 11.30 -17.56 0.17
CA LEU A 19 11.13 -16.68 1.33
C LEU A 19 9.70 -16.10 1.36
N TRP A 20 8.71 -16.97 1.61
CA TRP A 20 7.35 -16.54 1.91
C TRP A 20 6.73 -17.45 2.96
N GLU A 21 6.66 -16.97 4.19
CA GLU A 21 5.70 -17.40 5.22
C GLU A 21 5.35 -16.17 6.08
N PRO A 22 4.24 -15.45 5.83
CA PRO A 22 3.73 -14.48 6.79
C PRO A 22 2.79 -15.22 7.74
N ASP A 23 3.33 -15.61 8.90
CA ASP A 23 2.49 -16.01 10.02
C ASP A 23 1.71 -14.80 10.51
N ASP A 24 0.39 -14.99 10.61
CA ASP A 24 -0.56 -14.15 11.32
C ASP A 24 0.00 -13.68 12.67
N ALA A 25 -0.08 -12.37 12.96
CA ALA A 25 -0.67 -11.90 14.22
C ALA A 25 -0.67 -10.38 14.41
N LEU A 26 -1.77 -9.92 14.99
CA LEU A 26 -1.78 -8.90 16.06
C LEU A 26 -2.24 -9.61 17.34
N PRO A 27 -1.62 -9.36 18.51
CA PRO A 27 -1.86 -8.11 19.25
C PRO A 27 -0.63 -7.52 19.96
N GLY A 28 -0.51 -6.18 19.89
CA GLY A 28 0.54 -5.39 20.56
C GLY A 28 1.54 -4.80 19.57
N ALA A 29 1.12 -3.74 18.86
CA ALA A 29 1.85 -2.96 17.86
C ALA A 29 2.60 -3.80 16.78
N PRO A 30 2.00 -4.03 15.59
CA PRO A 30 2.70 -4.72 14.51
C PRO A 30 3.88 -3.90 14.00
N THR A 31 5.06 -4.51 13.98
CA THR A 31 6.06 -4.23 12.96
C THR A 31 5.51 -4.76 11.63
N TYR A 32 5.03 -3.87 10.77
CA TYR A 32 4.50 -4.20 9.44
C TYR A 32 5.63 -4.65 8.51
N ALA A 33 6.06 -5.91 8.58
CA ALA A 33 7.20 -6.42 7.83
C ALA A 33 6.97 -6.54 6.31
N GLY A 34 6.55 -5.47 5.62
CA GLY A 34 6.43 -5.42 4.16
C GLY A 34 5.35 -6.35 3.58
N GLY A 35 4.20 -6.46 4.23
CA GLY A 35 3.13 -7.35 3.79
C GLY A 35 1.74 -6.80 4.09
N TRP A 36 0.71 -7.56 3.70
CA TRP A 36 -0.69 -7.17 3.72
C TRP A 36 -1.59 -8.12 4.49
N GLY A 37 -2.77 -7.63 4.86
CA GLY A 37 -3.83 -8.45 5.43
C GLY A 37 -5.15 -7.70 5.62
N PRO A 38 -6.13 -8.32 6.29
CA PRO A 38 -6.17 -9.76 6.56
C PRO A 38 -6.31 -10.55 5.24
N ASP A 39 -6.21 -11.88 5.34
CA ASP A 39 -6.73 -12.76 4.30
C ASP A 39 -8.18 -12.40 3.97
N ARG A 40 -8.47 -12.23 2.68
CA ARG A 40 -9.77 -11.77 2.20
C ARG A 40 -10.07 -12.34 0.82
N THR A 41 -11.35 -12.38 0.48
CA THR A 41 -11.79 -12.73 -0.88
C THR A 41 -11.25 -11.69 -1.86
N MET A 42 -10.51 -12.17 -2.84
CA MET A 42 -10.06 -11.37 -3.97
C MET A 42 -10.86 -11.73 -5.21
N TYR A 43 -11.08 -10.74 -6.04
CA TYR A 43 -11.88 -10.77 -7.24
C TYR A 43 -11.02 -10.50 -8.47
N ARG A 44 -11.62 -10.70 -9.64
CA ARG A 44 -10.97 -10.44 -10.94
C ARG A 44 -11.86 -9.60 -11.83
N LEU A 45 -11.29 -8.55 -12.40
CA LEU A 45 -12.03 -7.48 -13.10
C LEU A 45 -12.79 -7.97 -14.35
N HIS A 46 -12.42 -9.12 -14.91
CA HIS A 46 -12.99 -9.68 -16.14
C HIS A 46 -13.76 -10.98 -15.94
N GLU A 47 -14.06 -11.35 -14.70
CA GLU A 47 -14.86 -12.53 -14.37
C GLU A 47 -16.23 -12.09 -13.84
N ASP A 48 -17.24 -12.99 -13.85
CA ASP A 48 -18.57 -12.73 -13.26
C ASP A 48 -18.54 -12.65 -11.72
N GLU A 49 -17.35 -12.51 -11.15
CA GLU A 49 -17.02 -12.55 -9.73
C GLU A 49 -16.53 -11.16 -9.30
N ILE A 50 -17.44 -10.18 -9.27
CA ILE A 50 -17.20 -8.81 -8.76
C ILE A 50 -18.00 -8.64 -7.46
N PRO A 51 -17.47 -8.00 -6.40
CA PRO A 51 -18.17 -7.90 -5.12
C PRO A 51 -19.44 -7.07 -5.26
N THR A 52 -20.60 -7.63 -4.95
CA THR A 52 -21.88 -6.89 -5.00
C THR A 52 -22.10 -5.98 -3.78
N HIS A 53 -21.05 -5.68 -3.04
CA HIS A 53 -21.06 -4.91 -1.80
C HIS A 53 -19.78 -4.04 -1.73
N PRO A 54 -19.77 -2.98 -0.92
CA PRO A 54 -18.57 -2.17 -0.72
C PRO A 54 -17.41 -3.05 -0.23
N ALA A 55 -16.24 -2.88 -0.84
CA ALA A 55 -15.02 -3.61 -0.49
C ALA A 55 -13.79 -2.77 -0.84
N PHE A 56 -12.84 -2.66 0.09
CA PHE A 56 -11.55 -2.03 -0.21
C PHE A 56 -10.66 -2.99 -0.99
N ASN A 57 -10.02 -2.49 -2.04
CA ASN A 57 -8.82 -3.07 -2.64
C ASN A 57 -8.92 -4.59 -2.81
N ALA A 58 -9.93 -5.01 -3.56
CA ALA A 58 -10.36 -6.40 -3.62
C ALA A 58 -10.14 -7.02 -5.00
N PHE A 59 -9.45 -6.37 -5.94
CA PHE A 59 -9.03 -6.99 -7.19
C PHE A 59 -7.58 -7.51 -7.12
N SER A 60 -7.37 -8.68 -7.73
CA SER A 60 -6.04 -9.32 -7.84
C SER A 60 -5.34 -9.03 -9.17
N ASP A 61 -6.04 -8.45 -10.13
CA ASP A 61 -5.60 -8.26 -11.52
C ASP A 61 -6.02 -6.91 -12.11
N ASN A 62 -6.10 -5.86 -11.28
CA ASN A 62 -6.43 -4.52 -11.74
C ASN A 62 -5.46 -4.11 -12.87
N ALA A 63 -6.00 -3.79 -14.04
CA ALA A 63 -5.19 -3.53 -15.23
C ALA A 63 -4.27 -2.30 -15.08
N VAL A 64 -4.58 -1.40 -14.15
CA VAL A 64 -3.80 -0.18 -13.88
C VAL A 64 -2.90 -0.36 -12.66
N PHE A 65 -3.44 -0.87 -11.56
CA PHE A 65 -2.70 -0.99 -10.29
C PHE A 65 -1.99 -2.34 -10.10
N GLY A 66 -2.58 -3.42 -10.60
CA GLY A 66 -2.14 -4.80 -10.37
C GLY A 66 -2.90 -5.48 -9.24
N ASP A 67 -2.16 -6.13 -8.34
CA ASP A 67 -2.72 -6.81 -7.18
C ASP A 67 -2.94 -5.84 -6.02
N GLU A 68 -4.19 -5.53 -5.71
CA GLU A 68 -4.55 -4.50 -4.74
C GLU A 68 -4.34 -4.92 -3.29
N ARG A 69 -3.89 -6.15 -3.04
CA ARG A 69 -3.43 -6.55 -1.70
C ARG A 69 -2.20 -5.77 -1.27
N ASN A 70 -1.27 -5.57 -2.21
CA ASN A 70 -0.06 -4.78 -2.01
C ASN A 70 -0.29 -3.33 -2.43
N PHE A 71 -0.98 -2.57 -1.58
CA PHE A 71 -1.42 -1.21 -1.86
C PHE A 71 -0.52 -0.13 -1.26
N VAL A 72 0.46 -0.46 -0.43
CA VAL A 72 1.42 0.47 0.19
C VAL A 72 2.78 0.31 -0.45
N GLY A 73 3.39 1.43 -0.84
CA GLY A 73 4.74 1.42 -1.41
C GLY A 73 5.56 2.63 -0.99
N MET A 74 6.87 2.48 -1.08
CA MET A 74 7.85 3.54 -0.85
C MET A 74 8.68 3.80 -2.09
N ARG A 75 9.18 5.02 -2.21
CA ARG A 75 10.19 5.37 -3.21
C ARG A 75 11.01 6.59 -2.79
N LEU A 76 12.18 6.74 -3.37
CA LEU A 76 12.88 8.01 -3.43
C LEU A 76 12.28 8.90 -4.54
N PRO A 77 12.40 10.24 -4.44
CA PRO A 77 12.01 11.15 -5.51
C PRO A 77 12.65 10.83 -6.86
N THR A 78 13.84 10.21 -6.85
CA THR A 78 14.64 9.83 -8.01
C THR A 78 14.26 8.50 -8.63
N ASP A 79 13.41 7.70 -7.97
CA ASP A 79 13.03 6.36 -8.43
C ASP A 79 11.98 6.46 -9.54
N VAL A 80 12.46 6.87 -10.72
CA VAL A 80 11.67 7.09 -11.91
C VAL A 80 12.34 6.35 -13.08
N VAL A 81 11.59 5.48 -13.75
CA VAL A 81 12.05 4.72 -14.92
C VAL A 81 11.15 5.03 -16.10
N ASN A 82 11.73 5.50 -17.20
CA ASN A 82 11.00 5.93 -18.41
C ASN A 82 9.90 6.98 -18.17
N GLY A 83 10.01 7.76 -17.09
CA GLY A 83 9.02 8.76 -16.69
C GLY A 83 7.98 8.25 -15.69
N ASP A 84 7.99 6.96 -15.37
CA ASP A 84 7.06 6.34 -14.43
C ASP A 84 7.71 6.17 -13.05
N ASN A 85 6.95 6.49 -12.00
CA ASN A 85 7.38 6.27 -10.62
C ASN A 85 7.49 4.77 -10.32
N VAL A 86 8.62 4.34 -9.77
CA VAL A 86 8.84 2.96 -9.32
C VAL A 86 8.59 2.90 -7.82
N TRP A 87 7.77 1.95 -7.38
CA TRP A 87 7.41 1.76 -5.98
C TRP A 87 7.93 0.41 -5.49
N SER A 88 8.38 0.38 -4.24
CA SER A 88 8.97 -0.79 -3.61
C SER A 88 8.36 -1.03 -2.23
N ASP A 89 8.12 -2.30 -1.90
CA ASP A 89 7.71 -2.74 -0.55
C ASP A 89 8.90 -2.69 0.42
N ARG A 90 10.12 -2.72 -0.13
CA ARG A 90 11.38 -2.66 0.58
C ARG A 90 12.28 -1.65 -0.14
N LEU A 91 12.59 -0.54 0.51
CA LEU A 91 13.35 0.56 -0.06
C LEU A 91 14.64 0.76 0.73
N GLU A 92 15.79 0.71 0.05
CA GLU A 92 17.07 1.12 0.67
C GLU A 92 17.09 2.64 0.84
N VAL A 93 17.51 3.11 2.02
CA VAL A 93 17.55 4.53 2.37
C VAL A 93 18.81 4.89 3.15
N GLU A 94 19.22 6.14 3.02
CA GLU A 94 20.30 6.74 3.80
C GLU A 94 19.81 7.95 4.62
N PRO A 95 20.46 8.29 5.74
CA PRO A 95 20.16 9.52 6.46
C PRO A 95 20.25 10.75 5.56
N GLY A 96 19.22 11.61 5.63
CA GLY A 96 19.09 12.81 4.80
C GLY A 96 18.14 12.62 3.61
N ASP A 97 17.86 11.38 3.21
CA ASP A 97 16.92 11.09 2.13
C ASP A 97 15.52 11.65 2.42
N THR A 98 14.81 11.98 1.34
CA THR A 98 13.36 12.13 1.38
C THR A 98 12.76 10.84 0.87
N VAL A 99 11.92 10.18 1.66
CA VAL A 99 11.13 9.02 1.24
C VAL A 99 9.71 9.47 0.98
N ILE A 100 9.12 8.99 -0.11
CA ILE A 100 7.72 9.17 -0.44
C ILE A 100 7.01 7.85 -0.17
N VAL A 101 6.04 7.87 0.74
CA VAL A 101 5.15 6.74 1.03
C VAL A 101 3.82 6.98 0.33
N ARG A 102 3.26 5.94 -0.27
CA ARG A 102 1.93 5.95 -0.89
C ARG A 102 1.10 4.78 -0.42
N ALA A 103 -0.21 4.98 -0.29
CA ALA A 103 -1.20 3.92 -0.15
C ALA A 103 -2.34 4.10 -1.17
N PHE A 104 -2.63 3.08 -1.96
CA PHE A 104 -3.77 3.05 -2.88
C PHE A 104 -5.05 2.68 -2.14
N TYR A 105 -6.16 3.31 -2.50
CA TYR A 105 -7.49 2.85 -2.10
C TYR A 105 -8.47 2.93 -3.27
N GLU A 106 -9.39 1.98 -3.29
CA GLU A 106 -10.58 2.03 -4.11
C GLU A 106 -11.75 1.31 -3.44
N ASN A 107 -12.95 1.51 -4.00
CA ASN A 107 -14.10 0.68 -3.73
C ASN A 107 -14.30 -0.30 -4.89
N ALA A 108 -13.98 -1.56 -4.67
CA ALA A 108 -14.00 -2.63 -5.67
C ALA A 108 -15.42 -3.08 -6.08
N ALA A 109 -16.47 -2.48 -5.49
CA ALA A 109 -17.83 -2.68 -5.98
C ALA A 109 -17.94 -2.26 -7.48
N PRO A 110 -18.91 -2.81 -8.24
CA PRO A 110 -19.02 -2.53 -9.67
C PRO A 110 -19.27 -1.05 -9.96
N ASP A 111 -18.58 -0.49 -10.94
CA ASP A 111 -18.72 0.90 -11.38
C ASP A 111 -20.16 1.27 -11.74
N ASN A 112 -20.92 0.34 -12.34
CA ASN A 112 -22.33 0.56 -12.68
C ASN A 112 -23.24 0.68 -11.45
N TYR A 113 -22.70 0.50 -10.24
CA TYR A 113 -23.38 0.73 -8.97
C TYR A 113 -23.02 2.10 -8.36
N ASP A 114 -22.29 2.96 -9.04
CA ASP A 114 -21.92 4.32 -8.58
C ASP A 114 -23.12 5.19 -8.18
N SER A 115 -24.30 4.92 -8.73
CA SER A 115 -25.57 5.61 -8.43
C SER A 115 -26.37 4.96 -7.30
N ILE A 116 -25.89 3.85 -6.72
CA ILE A 116 -26.56 3.08 -5.67
C ILE A 116 -25.86 3.36 -4.33
N PRO A 117 -26.39 4.22 -3.45
CA PRO A 117 -25.66 4.62 -2.23
C PRO A 117 -25.24 3.48 -1.29
N THR A 118 -25.94 2.34 -1.32
CA THR A 118 -25.59 1.15 -0.53
C THR A 118 -24.35 0.42 -1.02
N SER A 119 -23.88 0.69 -2.25
CA SER A 119 -22.62 0.15 -2.79
C SER A 119 -21.41 1.04 -2.46
N TRP A 120 -21.61 2.22 -1.89
CA TRP A 120 -20.54 3.17 -1.55
C TRP A 120 -19.90 2.79 -0.22
N LEU A 121 -18.60 2.99 -0.07
CA LEU A 121 -17.95 2.94 1.24
C LEU A 121 -18.39 4.15 2.06
N GLN A 122 -18.70 3.92 3.33
CA GLN A 122 -19.25 4.93 4.26
C GLN A 122 -18.35 5.11 5.47
N GLY A 123 -18.02 6.35 5.81
CA GLY A 123 -17.09 6.66 6.89
C GLY A 123 -15.69 6.09 6.62
N ALA A 124 -15.28 6.07 5.35
CA ALA A 124 -13.98 5.60 4.93
C ALA A 124 -12.86 6.45 5.55
N THR A 125 -11.85 5.78 6.10
CA THR A 125 -10.71 6.39 6.75
C THR A 125 -9.43 5.62 6.44
N ALA A 126 -8.31 6.31 6.51
CA ALA A 126 -7.00 5.70 6.59
C ALA A 126 -6.32 6.03 7.92
N ARG A 127 -5.42 5.16 8.35
CA ARG A 127 -4.55 5.34 9.50
C ARG A 127 -3.15 4.85 9.18
N PHE A 128 -2.16 5.71 9.38
CA PHE A 128 -0.75 5.33 9.30
C PHE A 128 -0.24 4.78 10.63
N TYR A 129 0.75 3.91 10.54
CA TYR A 129 1.53 3.42 11.64
C TYR A 129 2.99 3.62 11.30
N VAL A 130 3.61 4.62 11.92
CA VAL A 130 5.01 4.97 11.72
C VAL A 130 5.73 4.78 13.05
N PRO A 131 6.73 3.88 13.11
CA PRO A 131 7.55 3.72 14.31
C PRO A 131 8.22 5.03 14.70
N ALA A 132 8.12 5.40 15.98
CA ALA A 132 8.78 6.59 16.51
C ALA A 132 10.25 6.33 16.88
N GLU A 133 10.59 5.08 17.17
CA GLU A 133 11.94 4.65 17.52
C GLU A 133 12.77 4.40 16.27
N ALA A 134 14.08 4.64 16.38
CA ALA A 134 15.00 4.40 15.28
C ALA A 134 15.32 2.92 15.11
N SER A 135 15.42 2.46 13.87
CA SER A 135 15.69 1.07 13.50
C SER A 135 16.43 1.03 12.16
N GLU A 136 17.14 -0.07 11.89
CA GLU A 136 17.70 -0.35 10.55
C GLU A 136 16.58 -0.78 9.57
N ASP A 137 15.49 -1.35 10.11
CA ASP A 137 14.27 -1.70 9.38
C ASP A 137 13.11 -0.86 9.92
N VAL A 138 12.67 0.15 9.17
CA VAL A 138 11.55 1.02 9.54
C VAL A 138 10.33 0.74 8.67
N SER A 139 9.39 0.00 9.23
CA SER A 139 8.14 -0.37 8.57
C SER A 139 7.04 0.67 8.73
N VAL A 140 6.48 1.17 7.64
CA VAL A 140 5.28 2.02 7.63
C VAL A 140 4.08 1.19 7.19
N GLY A 141 3.09 1.08 8.06
CA GLY A 141 1.81 0.43 7.76
C GLY A 141 0.70 1.44 7.49
N VAL A 142 -0.27 1.06 6.67
CA VAL A 142 -1.51 1.81 6.45
C VAL A 142 -2.69 0.86 6.58
N THR A 143 -3.68 1.25 7.39
CA THR A 143 -4.98 0.55 7.45
C THR A 143 -6.05 1.41 6.78
N LEU A 144 -6.84 0.80 5.91
CA LEU A 144 -8.08 1.36 5.36
C LEU A 144 -9.26 0.76 6.12
N SER A 145 -10.25 1.59 6.45
CA SER A 145 -11.43 1.16 7.22
C SER A 145 -12.65 1.94 6.82
N ALA A 146 -13.81 1.29 6.85
CA ALA A 146 -15.12 1.90 6.62
C ALA A 146 -16.15 1.24 7.53
N SER A 147 -17.27 1.92 7.76
CA SER A 147 -18.35 1.41 8.62
C SER A 147 -19.11 0.22 8.02
N ASN A 148 -19.01 0.02 6.70
CA ASN A 148 -19.78 -0.96 5.94
C ASN A 148 -18.92 -1.89 5.05
N ALA A 149 -17.62 -1.97 5.33
CA ALA A 149 -16.69 -2.90 4.68
C ALA A 149 -15.66 -3.44 5.67
N ALA A 150 -15.07 -4.59 5.36
CA ALA A 150 -13.96 -5.11 6.14
C ALA A 150 -12.73 -4.18 6.00
N SER A 151 -12.04 -3.95 7.11
CA SER A 151 -10.77 -3.21 7.11
C SER A 151 -9.66 -4.04 6.48
N VAL A 152 -8.75 -3.36 5.78
CA VAL A 152 -7.57 -3.95 5.16
C VAL A 152 -6.33 -3.17 5.59
N TRP A 153 -5.19 -3.82 5.64
CA TRP A 153 -3.91 -3.21 5.95
C TRP A 153 -2.82 -3.72 5.02
N ASP A 154 -1.80 -2.90 4.84
CA ASP A 154 -0.58 -3.23 4.12
C ASP A 154 0.55 -2.33 4.61
N GLY A 155 1.79 -2.66 4.28
CA GLY A 155 2.94 -1.89 4.69
C GLY A 155 4.16 -2.09 3.82
N ALA A 156 5.04 -1.10 3.87
CA ALA A 156 6.33 -1.13 3.21
C ALA A 156 7.43 -0.78 4.22
N THR A 157 8.68 -1.14 3.94
CA THR A 157 9.80 -1.05 4.87
C THR A 157 10.97 -0.28 4.25
N ALA A 158 11.44 0.74 4.96
CA ALA A 158 12.70 1.41 4.66
C ALA A 158 13.84 0.63 5.33
N LEU A 159 14.89 0.34 4.57
CA LEU A 159 16.07 -0.43 4.96
C LEU A 159 17.29 0.49 4.99
N ALA A 160 17.92 0.63 6.14
CA ALA A 160 19.09 1.47 6.34
C ALA A 160 20.28 0.65 6.85
N SER A 161 21.50 1.12 6.59
CA SER A 161 22.73 0.49 7.12
C SER A 161 23.03 0.85 8.58
N GLU A 162 22.28 1.80 9.15
CA GLU A 162 22.36 2.24 10.54
C GLU A 162 20.96 2.64 11.04
N PRO A 163 20.70 2.67 12.36
CA PRO A 163 19.39 3.05 12.88
C PRO A 163 18.94 4.44 12.41
N VAL A 164 17.76 4.50 11.79
CA VAL A 164 17.12 5.73 11.32
C VAL A 164 15.66 5.80 11.79
N ARG A 165 15.08 7.01 11.78
CA ARG A 165 13.64 7.22 11.94
C ARG A 165 13.08 8.00 10.77
N LEU A 166 11.79 7.79 10.48
CA LEU A 166 11.06 8.54 9.46
C LEU A 166 10.29 9.69 10.10
N VAL A 167 10.70 10.92 9.80
CA VAL A 167 10.05 12.13 10.33
C VAL A 167 9.13 12.73 9.25
N PRO A 168 7.82 12.89 9.51
CA PRO A 168 6.89 13.40 8.51
C PRO A 168 7.24 14.84 8.12
N ILE A 169 7.18 15.14 6.83
CA ILE A 169 7.36 16.51 6.32
C ILE A 169 6.02 17.24 6.42
N THR A 170 5.98 18.32 7.19
CA THR A 170 4.78 19.16 7.34
C THR A 170 4.25 19.63 5.99
N GLY A 171 2.94 19.50 5.78
CA GLY A 171 2.28 19.92 4.54
C GLY A 171 2.53 19.01 3.33
N SER A 172 3.12 17.83 3.53
CA SER A 172 3.35 16.86 2.44
C SER A 172 2.19 15.90 2.19
N GLY A 173 1.16 15.91 3.05
CA GLY A 173 0.04 14.98 3.00
C GLY A 173 -0.98 15.38 1.95
N ILE A 174 -1.13 14.58 0.91
CA ILE A 174 -2.12 14.77 -0.15
C ILE A 174 -2.77 13.43 -0.52
N ILE A 175 -4.07 13.46 -0.76
CA ILE A 175 -4.79 12.40 -1.44
C ILE A 175 -4.90 12.80 -2.92
N GLU A 176 -4.18 12.09 -3.77
CA GLU A 176 -4.28 12.23 -5.21
C GLU A 176 -5.48 11.43 -5.70
N THR A 177 -6.41 12.09 -6.41
CA THR A 177 -7.58 11.45 -7.02
C THR A 177 -7.67 11.89 -8.49
N ASN A 178 -8.66 11.38 -9.22
CA ASN A 178 -8.99 11.90 -10.55
C ASN A 178 -9.71 13.27 -10.50
N ALA A 179 -10.02 13.79 -9.31
CA ALA A 179 -10.47 15.14 -9.04
C ALA A 179 -9.29 16.00 -8.53
N PRO A 180 -9.50 17.29 -8.18
CA PRO A 180 -8.47 18.04 -7.45
C PRO A 180 -8.05 17.30 -6.17
N GLY A 181 -6.74 17.23 -5.92
CA GLY A 181 -6.21 16.54 -4.75
C GLY A 181 -6.66 17.14 -3.41
N LEU A 182 -6.69 16.30 -2.38
CA LEU A 182 -7.23 16.64 -1.06
C LEU A 182 -6.11 16.64 -0.02
N ASP A 183 -5.85 17.79 0.59
CA ASP A 183 -4.82 17.89 1.62
C ASP A 183 -5.25 17.19 2.93
N PHE A 184 -4.28 16.62 3.63
CA PHE A 184 -4.44 16.17 5.01
C PHE A 184 -3.20 16.51 5.86
N ASP A 185 -3.37 16.55 7.18
CA ASP A 185 -2.25 16.81 8.09
C ASP A 185 -1.34 15.57 8.21
N ALA A 186 -0.23 15.59 7.48
CA ALA A 186 0.80 14.55 7.50
C ALA A 186 1.38 14.29 8.91
N VAL A 187 1.56 15.32 9.74
CA VAL A 187 2.15 15.15 11.07
C VAL A 187 1.16 14.43 11.98
N SER A 188 -0.10 14.87 11.99
CA SER A 188 -1.16 14.19 12.73
C SER A 188 -1.33 12.74 12.25
N ALA A 189 -1.34 12.52 10.94
CA ALA A 189 -1.47 11.18 10.35
C ALA A 189 -0.32 10.25 10.76
N ALA A 190 0.94 10.71 10.71
CA ALA A 190 2.10 9.91 11.10
C ALA A 190 2.12 9.56 12.59
N THR A 191 1.49 10.36 13.45
CA THR A 191 1.26 10.00 14.88
C THR A 191 0.10 9.03 15.09
N GLY A 192 -0.49 8.54 14.02
CA GLY A 192 -1.54 7.52 14.03
C GLY A 192 -2.96 8.09 14.11
N ALA A 193 -3.18 9.39 13.95
CA ALA A 193 -4.54 9.93 13.87
C ALA A 193 -5.22 9.46 12.56
N PRO A 194 -6.46 8.92 12.62
CA PRO A 194 -7.18 8.58 11.40
C PRO A 194 -7.66 9.86 10.72
N PHE A 195 -7.78 9.82 9.39
CA PHE A 195 -8.39 10.88 8.59
C PHE A 195 -9.34 10.29 7.56
N HIS A 196 -10.32 11.09 7.14
CA HIS A 196 -11.30 10.67 6.15
C HIS A 196 -10.68 10.63 4.76
N LEU A 197 -11.06 9.59 4.01
CA LEU A 197 -10.82 9.48 2.58
C LEU A 197 -11.98 10.11 1.81
N GLY A 198 -11.84 10.25 0.49
CA GLY A 198 -12.91 10.69 -0.38
C GLY A 198 -12.38 11.15 -1.73
N PHE A 199 -13.27 11.63 -2.59
CA PHE A 199 -12.94 11.92 -3.99
C PHE A 199 -12.72 13.41 -4.28
N GLU A 200 -13.77 14.23 -4.08
CA GLU A 200 -13.70 15.71 -4.20
C GLU A 200 -13.53 16.40 -2.85
N THR A 201 -13.84 15.69 -1.77
CA THR A 201 -13.73 16.15 -0.38
C THR A 201 -13.41 14.97 0.53
N ASN A 202 -12.76 15.22 1.66
CA ASN A 202 -12.48 14.21 2.68
C ASN A 202 -13.73 13.93 3.56
N ASP A 203 -14.81 13.45 2.95
CA ASP A 203 -16.12 13.23 3.59
C ASP A 203 -16.33 11.79 4.09
N GLY A 204 -15.39 10.89 3.80
CA GLY A 204 -15.48 9.47 4.13
C GLY A 204 -16.40 8.69 3.19
N VAL A 205 -16.75 9.21 2.02
CA VAL A 205 -17.58 8.53 1.04
C VAL A 205 -16.76 8.21 -0.20
N ILE A 206 -16.73 6.92 -0.57
CA ILE A 206 -16.04 6.46 -1.78
C ILE A 206 -17.03 5.64 -2.62
N LYS A 207 -17.33 6.16 -3.81
CA LYS A 207 -18.21 5.46 -4.76
C LYS A 207 -17.46 4.28 -5.41
N PRO A 208 -18.18 3.26 -5.87
CA PRO A 208 -17.64 2.17 -6.68
C PRO A 208 -16.86 2.64 -7.90
N GLY A 209 -15.76 1.97 -8.19
CA GLY A 209 -15.06 2.06 -9.46
C GLY A 209 -13.80 2.93 -9.48
N PHE A 210 -12.96 2.63 -10.48
CA PHE A 210 -11.59 3.17 -10.57
C PHE A 210 -11.55 4.69 -10.74
N GLU A 211 -12.61 5.30 -11.28
CA GLU A 211 -12.75 6.76 -11.37
C GLU A 211 -12.63 7.44 -10.00
N TYR A 212 -13.14 6.78 -8.94
CA TYR A 212 -13.18 7.32 -7.57
C TYR A 212 -12.05 6.79 -6.68
N ALA A 213 -11.10 6.04 -7.25
CA ALA A 213 -9.91 5.58 -6.56
C ALA A 213 -8.98 6.75 -6.23
N GLY A 214 -8.06 6.52 -5.29
CA GLY A 214 -7.07 7.52 -4.93
C GLY A 214 -5.80 6.94 -4.32
N TYR A 215 -4.80 7.81 -4.25
CA TYR A 215 -3.52 7.54 -3.64
C TYR A 215 -3.28 8.51 -2.50
N ILE A 216 -3.16 7.97 -1.29
CA ILE A 216 -2.73 8.71 -0.12
C ILE A 216 -1.21 8.83 -0.21
N VAL A 217 -0.67 10.04 -0.27
CA VAL A 217 0.77 10.30 -0.41
C VAL A 217 1.25 11.14 0.76
N MET A 218 2.39 10.77 1.32
CA MET A 218 3.06 11.51 2.39
C MET A 218 4.57 11.39 2.25
N GLN A 219 5.29 12.47 2.57
CA GLN A 219 6.75 12.49 2.51
C GLN A 219 7.35 12.47 3.91
N PHE A 220 8.47 11.77 4.04
CA PHE A 220 9.25 11.65 5.26
C PHE A 220 10.71 12.05 5.01
N ARG A 221 11.33 12.70 5.99
CA ARG A 221 12.78 12.83 6.08
C ARG A 221 13.32 11.61 6.81
N VAL A 222 14.36 10.99 6.26
CA VAL A 222 15.13 9.96 6.96
C VAL A 222 16.12 10.68 7.87
N GLU A 223 15.96 10.54 9.19
CA GLU A 223 16.86 11.14 10.17
C GLU A 223 17.67 10.07 10.91
N PRO A 224 18.95 10.35 11.25
CA PRO A 224 19.72 9.47 12.13
C PRO A 224 19.00 9.24 13.46
N GLY A 225 19.07 8.00 13.95
CA GLY A 225 18.54 7.58 15.25
C GLY A 225 19.13 8.30 16.44
#